data_AF-A0A2K3JUM2-F1
#
_entry.id   AF-A0A2K3JUM2-F1
#
_cell.length_a   1.000
_cell.length_b   1.000
_cell.length_c   1.000
_cell.angle_alpha   90.00
_cell.angle_beta   90.00
_cell.angle_gamma   90.00
#
_symmetry.space_group_name_H-M   'P 1'
#
loop_
_entity.id
_entity.type
_entity.pdbx_description
1 polymer ?
#
loop_
_entity_poly.entity_id
_entity_poly.type
_entity_poly.pdbx_seq_one_letter_code
_entity_poly.pdbx_strand_id
1 'polypeptide(L)' 'MPIGFVQIPVGVAGPLLLDGNEYTVPMATTEGCLVASTNRGCKAIYVSGGASAVVLRDGMTRAPRC' A
#
# COMPACT_ATOMS: atom_id res chain seq x y z
N MET A 1 -26.07 -9.36 -13.29
CA MET A 1 -25.45 -10.70 -13.19
C MET A 1 -23.96 -10.55 -13.46
N PRO A 2 -23.06 -10.90 -12.51
CA PRO A 2 -21.62 -10.95 -12.79
C PRO A 2 -21.33 -12.06 -13.81
N ILE A 3 -20.46 -11.79 -14.79
CA ILE A 3 -20.10 -12.73 -15.87
C ILE A 3 -18.69 -13.36 -15.70
N GLY A 4 -17.95 -12.98 -14.67
CA GLY A 4 -16.61 -13.47 -14.41
C GLY A 4 -15.79 -12.55 -13.49
N PHE A 5 -14.50 -12.82 -13.41
CA PHE A 5 -13.51 -12.01 -12.70
C PHE A 5 -12.23 -11.88 -13.54
N VAL A 6 -11.40 -10.90 -13.19
CA VAL A 6 -10.09 -10.69 -13.81
C VAL A 6 -9.01 -10.96 -12.76
N GLN A 7 -7.99 -11.71 -13.14
CA GLN A 7 -6.84 -11.96 -12.29
C GLN A 7 -5.84 -10.81 -12.45
N ILE A 8 -5.41 -10.24 -11.32
CA ILE A 8 -4.34 -9.24 -11.28
C ILE A 8 -3.20 -9.86 -10.47
N PRO A 9 -1.95 -9.87 -10.97
CA PRO A 9 -0.82 -10.39 -10.22
C PRO A 9 -0.63 -9.57 -8.94
N VAL A 10 -0.41 -10.29 -7.83
CA VAL A 10 -0.21 -9.69 -6.51
C VAL A 10 1.23 -9.97 -6.07
N GLY A 11 2.01 -8.90 -5.94
CA GLY A 11 3.34 -8.95 -5.35
C GLY A 11 3.32 -8.51 -3.89
N VAL A 12 4.49 -8.61 -3.25
CA VAL A 12 4.69 -8.25 -1.85
C VAL A 12 5.86 -7.29 -1.73
N ALA A 13 5.70 -6.21 -0.97
CA ALA A 13 6.76 -5.27 -0.59
C ALA A 13 6.91 -5.24 0.94
N GLY A 14 8.14 -5.35 1.46
CA GLY A 14 8.40 -5.27 2.90
C GLY A 14 9.65 -6.02 3.40
N PRO A 15 9.94 -5.94 4.71
CA PRO A 15 9.08 -5.33 5.75
C PRO A 15 9.13 -3.80 5.75
N LEU A 16 7.95 -3.17 5.89
CA LEU A 16 7.81 -1.74 6.17
C LEU A 16 7.67 -1.55 7.69
N LEU A 17 8.67 -0.94 8.33
CA LEU A 17 8.61 -0.58 9.74
C LEU A 17 7.85 0.74 9.90
N LEU A 18 6.61 0.68 10.38
CA LEU A 18 5.73 1.82 10.56
C LEU A 18 5.17 1.83 11.99
N ASP A 19 5.37 2.94 12.72
CA ASP A 19 4.89 3.13 14.09
C ASP A 19 5.28 1.97 15.04
N GLY A 20 6.50 1.44 14.85
CA GLY A 20 7.05 0.33 15.64
C GLY A 20 6.59 -1.07 15.22
N ASN A 21 5.75 -1.21 14.20
CA ASN A 21 5.27 -2.49 13.70
C ASN A 21 5.78 -2.79 12.29
N GLU A 22 6.04 -4.07 11.99
CA GLU A 22 6.46 -4.51 10.66
C GLU A 22 5.26 -4.92 9.81
N TYR A 23 5.16 -4.34 8.63
CA TYR A 23 4.10 -4.63 7.68
C TYR A 23 4.64 -5.26 6.40
N THR A 24 3.97 -6.32 5.96
CA THR A 24 4.16 -6.93 4.65
C THR A 24 3.02 -6.44 3.76
N VAL A 25 3.34 -5.58 2.79
CA VAL A 25 2.33 -4.87 1.99
C VAL A 25 2.01 -5.64 0.71
N PRO A 26 0.78 -6.15 0.55
CA PRO A 26 0.35 -6.77 -0.70
C PRO A 26 0.06 -5.68 -1.76
N MET A 27 0.53 -5.90 -2.98
CA MET A 27 0.37 -4.96 -4.09
C MET A 27 -0.15 -5.68 -5.33
N ALA A 28 -1.39 -5.39 -5.73
CA ALA A 28 -1.97 -5.88 -6.98
C ALA A 28 -1.64 -4.91 -8.12
N THR A 29 -0.75 -5.31 -9.03
CA THR A 29 -0.33 -4.46 -10.16
C THR A 29 0.14 -5.30 -11.34
N THR A 30 -0.12 -4.81 -12.56
CA THR A 30 0.46 -5.35 -13.80
C THR A 30 1.69 -4.58 -14.26
N GLU A 31 2.05 -3.48 -13.57
CA GLU A 31 3.22 -2.67 -13.91
C GLU A 31 4.50 -3.37 -13.47
N GLY A 32 5.42 -3.56 -14.41
CA GLY A 32 6.75 -4.08 -14.14
C GLY A 32 7.54 -3.16 -13.20
N CYS A 33 8.43 -3.74 -12.39
CA CYS A 33 9.31 -3.04 -11.46
C CYS A 33 8.63 -2.27 -10.32
N LEU A 34 7.33 -2.01 -10.33
CA LEU A 34 6.65 -1.24 -9.27
C LEU A 34 6.84 -1.87 -7.89
N VAL A 35 6.51 -3.15 -7.75
CA VAL A 35 6.67 -3.91 -6.49
C VAL A 35 8.13 -3.91 -6.03
N ALA A 36 9.08 -4.09 -6.95
CA ALA A 36 10.51 -4.11 -6.63
C ALA A 36 11.02 -2.74 -6.18
N SER A 37 10.57 -1.67 -6.83
CA SER A 37 10.89 -0.29 -6.48
C SER A 37 10.37 0.06 -5.09
N THR A 38 9.11 -0.28 -4.81
CA THR A 38 8.50 -0.08 -3.48
C THR A 38 9.22 -0.89 -2.42
N ASN A 39 9.59 -2.15 -2.71
CA ASN A 39 10.34 -2.98 -1.77
C ASN A 39 11.72 -2.37 -1.42
N ARG A 40 12.42 -1.80 -2.41
CA ARG A 40 13.66 -1.04 -2.18
C ARG A 40 13.43 0.17 -1.27
N GLY A 41 12.33 0.90 -1.48
CA GLY A 41 11.91 2.00 -0.61
C GLY A 41 11.65 1.56 0.84
N CYS A 42 10.88 0.47 1.02
CA CYS A 42 10.64 -0.13 2.34
C CYS A 42 11.95 -0.50 3.04
N LYS A 43 12.90 -1.10 2.31
CA LYS A 43 14.22 -1.43 2.85
C LYS A 43 14.99 -0.20 3.32
N ALA A 44 14.95 0.90 2.55
CA ALA A 44 15.60 2.15 2.94
C ALA A 44 14.98 2.73 4.23
N ILE A 45 13.65 2.76 4.32
CA ILE A 45 12.91 3.21 5.52
C ILE A 45 13.24 2.33 6.74
N TYR A 46 13.31 1.03 6.54
CA TYR A 46 13.65 0.08 7.61
C TYR A 46 15.04 0.36 8.19
N VAL A 47 16.03 0.57 7.31
CA VAL A 47 17.42 0.86 7.73
C VAL A 47 17.53 2.25 8.38
N SER A 48 16.66 3.20 8.03
CA SER A 48 16.62 4.52 8.67
C SER A 48 15.91 4.53 10.04
N GLY A 49 15.49 3.38 10.57
CA GLY A 49 14.83 3.29 11.88
C GLY A 49 13.31 3.36 11.82
N GLY A 50 12.72 3.20 10.64
CA GLY A 50 11.27 3.17 10.43
C GLY A 50 10.65 4.51 10.08
N ALA A 51 9.34 4.49 9.88
CA ALA A 51 8.52 5.67 9.63
C ALA A 51 7.45 5.81 10.72
N SER A 52 6.94 7.04 10.91
CA SER A 52 5.77 7.29 11.74
C SER A 52 4.68 8.00 10.95
N ALA A 53 3.44 7.59 11.16
CA ALA A 53 2.28 8.17 10.48
C ALA A 53 1.17 8.48 11.50
N VAL A 54 0.38 9.51 11.20
CA VAL A 54 -0.79 9.89 12.01
C VAL A 54 -1.95 10.28 11.10
N VAL A 55 -3.17 9.89 11.48
CA VAL A 55 -4.40 10.28 10.79
C VAL A 55 -4.86 11.62 11.35
N LEU A 56 -4.80 12.68 10.55
CA LEU A 56 -5.17 14.03 10.99
C LEU A 56 -6.68 14.30 10.93
N ARG A 57 -7.36 13.74 9.93
CA ARG A 57 -8.80 13.86 9.69
C ARG A 57 -9.30 12.60 8.98
N ASP A 58 -10.48 12.15 9.36
CA ASP A 58 -11.20 11.06 8.70
C ASP A 58 -12.65 11.49 8.49
N GLY A 59 -13.11 11.48 7.25
CA GLY A 59 -14.43 12.00 6.89
C GLY A 59 -14.74 11.87 5.42
N MET A 60 -15.81 11.14 5.10
CA MET A 60 -16.34 10.99 3.75
C MET A 60 -17.32 12.13 3.46
N THR A 61 -17.22 12.75 2.29
CA THR A 61 -18.18 13.77 1.85
C THR A 61 -19.10 13.22 0.77
N ARG A 62 -20.38 13.61 0.81
CA ARG A 62 -21.36 13.34 -0.24
C ARG A 62 -22.29 14.54 -0.38
N ALA A 63 -22.34 15.13 -1.57
CA ALA A 63 -23.20 16.27 -1.87
C ALA A 63 -24.22 15.88 -2.95
N PRO A 64 -25.43 15.42 -2.59
CA PRO A 64 -26.51 15.23 -3.56
C PRO A 64 -27.05 16.60 -4.02
N ARG A 65 -27.27 16.77 -5.32
CA ARG A 65 -27.99 17.93 -5.86
C ARG A 65 -29.50 17.67 -5.76
N CYS A 66 -30.27 18.70 -5.38
CA CYS A 66 -31.73 18.72 -5.50
C CYS A 66 -32.21 18.77 -6.95
#